data_AF-A0A069CYS1-F1
#
_entry.id   AF-A0A069CYS1-F1
#
_cell.length_a   1.000
_cell.length_b   1.000
_cell.length_c   1.000
_cell.angle_alpha   90.00
_cell.angle_beta   90.00
_cell.angle_gamma   90.00
#
_symmetry.space_group_name_H-M   'P 1'
#
loop_
_entity.id
_entity.type
_entity.pdbx_description
1 polymer ?
#
loop_
_entity_poly.entity_id
_entity_poly.type
_entity_poly.pdbx_seq_one_letter_code
_entity_poly.pdbx_strand_id
1 'polypeptide(L)'
;MMEEILKNDEQKDEDVLQIIANLKSMQMLSSKVKGKYYYDDALKVMHKNSNRFEPFLSFSDKSENCQIMIRKKNDAIIELVMLIHENTHFTVINFTGTMSSEFISKLAGSMKQKHS
;
A
#
# COMPACT_ATOMS: atom_id res chain seq x y z
N MET A 1 -16.15 -5.43 12.01
CA MET A 1 -15.55 -5.02 10.71
C MET A 1 -14.04 -5.28 10.64
N MET A 2 -13.22 -4.93 11.63
CA MET A 2 -11.82 -5.41 11.70
C MET A 2 -11.73 -6.91 12.05
N GLU A 3 -12.66 -7.41 12.88
CA GLU A 3 -12.69 -8.82 13.32
C GLU A 3 -13.04 -9.84 12.22
N GLU A 4 -13.60 -9.40 11.10
CA GLU A 4 -14.03 -10.29 10.01
C GLU A 4 -12.88 -10.65 9.04
N ILE A 5 -11.82 -9.84 9.03
CA ILE A 5 -10.63 -10.07 8.20
C ILE A 5 -9.72 -11.13 8.85
N LEU A 6 -9.80 -11.30 10.17
CA LEU A 6 -8.94 -12.15 11.02
C LEU A 6 -9.38 -13.61 11.15
N LYS A 7 -10.39 -14.07 10.40
CA LYS A 7 -10.99 -15.40 10.60
C LYS A 7 -10.66 -16.45 9.54
N ASN A 8 -9.77 -16.18 8.59
CA ASN A 8 -9.62 -17.05 7.42
C ASN A 8 -8.20 -17.52 7.06
N ASP A 9 -7.16 -17.33 7.89
CA ASP A 9 -5.85 -17.98 7.64
C ASP A 9 -4.99 -18.04 8.93
N GLU A 10 -5.15 -19.10 9.72
CA GLU A 10 -4.55 -19.28 11.06
C GLU A 10 -2.99 -19.31 11.10
N GLN A 11 -2.30 -19.24 9.96
CA GLN A 11 -0.82 -19.10 9.91
C GLN A 11 -0.32 -17.76 9.34
N LYS A 12 -1.18 -16.93 8.76
CA LYS A 12 -0.81 -15.58 8.30
C LYS A 12 -1.08 -14.50 9.35
N ASP A 13 -1.85 -14.83 10.38
CA ASP A 13 -2.37 -13.84 11.33
C ASP A 13 -1.32 -13.27 12.29
N GLU A 14 -0.36 -14.03 12.81
CA GLU A 14 0.59 -13.47 13.80
C GLU A 14 1.47 -12.35 13.21
N ASP A 15 2.00 -12.56 12.01
CA ASP A 15 2.79 -11.56 11.31
C ASP A 15 1.96 -10.32 10.98
N VAL A 16 0.75 -10.51 10.43
CA VAL A 16 -0.16 -9.40 10.09
C VAL A 16 -0.65 -8.66 11.34
N LEU A 17 -0.86 -9.34 12.46
CA LEU A 17 -1.26 -8.75 13.74
C LEU A 17 -0.14 -7.93 14.38
N GLN A 18 1.10 -8.42 14.38
CA GLN A 18 2.26 -7.64 14.84
C GLN A 18 2.52 -6.42 13.94
N ILE A 19 2.25 -6.58 12.66
CA ILE A 19 2.31 -5.51 11.67
C ILE A 19 1.25 -4.44 11.96
N ILE A 20 0.00 -4.83 12.22
CA ILE A 20 -1.09 -3.91 12.59
C ILE A 20 -0.79 -3.20 13.91
N ALA A 21 -0.14 -3.86 14.87
CA ALA A 21 0.21 -3.26 16.16
C ALA A 21 1.14 -2.03 16.03
N ASN A 22 1.96 -1.97 14.98
CA ASN A 22 2.87 -0.85 14.72
C ASN A 22 2.25 0.26 13.84
N LEU A 23 1.06 0.02 13.29
CA LEU A 23 0.30 1.01 12.51
C LEU A 23 -0.46 1.95 13.46
N LYS A 24 -0.29 3.25 13.25
CA LYS A 24 -1.10 4.29 13.90
C LYS A 24 -2.41 4.53 13.17
N SER A 25 -2.40 4.46 11.84
CA SER A 25 -3.60 4.61 11.04
C SER A 25 -3.47 3.91 9.68
N MET A 26 -4.61 3.48 9.15
CA MET A 26 -4.78 3.08 7.76
C MET A 26 -5.94 3.87 7.16
N GLN A 27 -5.71 4.48 6.00
CA GLN A 27 -6.74 5.17 5.23
C GLN A 27 -6.78 4.55 3.84
N MET A 28 -7.98 4.20 3.37
CA MET A 28 -8.19 3.65 2.04
C MET A 28 -9.26 4.47 1.33
N LEU A 29 -8.98 4.84 0.09
CA LEU A 29 -9.94 5.44 -0.81
C LEU A 29 -9.93 4.66 -2.12
N SER A 30 -11.09 4.27 -2.60
CA SER A 30 -11.22 3.53 -3.86
C SER A 30 -12.28 4.14 -4.77
N SER A 31 -12.08 3.96 -6.07
CA SER A 31 -13.02 4.30 -7.13
C SER A 31 -13.17 3.11 -8.06
N LYS A 32 -14.41 2.76 -8.41
CA LYS A 32 -14.71 1.71 -9.40
C LYS A 32 -14.83 2.26 -10.83
N VAL A 33 -14.79 3.58 -10.97
CA VAL A 33 -14.94 4.29 -12.24
C VAL A 33 -13.74 5.20 -12.49
N LYS A 34 -13.39 5.39 -13.76
CA LYS A 34 -12.28 6.26 -14.17
C LYS A 34 -10.95 5.95 -13.45
N GLY A 35 -10.69 4.68 -13.13
CA GLY A 35 -9.52 4.26 -12.35
C GLY A 35 -8.21 4.83 -12.90
N LYS A 36 -7.99 4.70 -14.22
CA LYS A 36 -6.79 5.22 -14.87
C LYS A 36 -6.60 6.73 -14.66
N TYR A 37 -7.67 7.51 -14.80
CA TYR A 37 -7.62 8.96 -14.59
C TYR A 37 -7.17 9.30 -13.17
N TYR A 38 -7.75 8.65 -12.16
CA TYR A 38 -7.39 8.90 -10.76
C TYR A 38 -5.99 8.39 -10.42
N TYR A 39 -5.56 7.29 -11.02
CA TYR A 39 -4.19 6.79 -10.87
C TYR A 39 -3.16 7.77 -11.44
N ASP A 40 -3.37 8.24 -12.67
CA ASP A 40 -2.49 9.21 -13.32
C ASP A 40 -2.45 10.55 -12.53
N ASP A 41 -3.58 10.97 -11.96
CA ASP A 41 -3.64 12.18 -11.13
C ASP A 41 -2.93 12.00 -9.78
N ALA A 42 -3.14 10.86 -9.13
CA ALA A 42 -2.45 10.52 -7.89
C ALA A 42 -0.92 10.43 -8.09
N LEU A 43 -0.44 9.91 -9.22
CA LEU A 43 0.98 9.94 -9.57
C LEU A 43 1.53 11.36 -9.66
N LYS A 44 0.78 12.31 -10.23
CA LYS A 44 1.20 13.73 -10.26
C LYS A 44 1.29 14.31 -8.86
N VAL A 45 0.35 13.99 -7.98
CA VAL A 45 0.39 14.41 -6.57
C VAL A 45 1.63 13.83 -5.88
N MET A 46 1.95 12.56 -6.12
CA MET A 46 3.17 11.93 -5.57
C MET A 46 4.44 12.61 -6.08
N HIS A 47 4.55 12.87 -7.38
CA HIS A 47 5.72 13.56 -7.96
C HIS A 47 5.93 14.96 -7.37
N LYS A 48 4.85 15.71 -7.13
CA LYS A 48 4.92 17.02 -6.44
C LYS A 48 5.42 16.91 -4.99
N ASN A 49 5.30 15.74 -4.37
CA ASN A 49 5.73 15.47 -2.99
C ASN A 49 6.99 14.58 -2.91
N SER A 50 7.77 14.50 -3.99
CA SER A 50 9.03 13.73 -4.08
C SER A 50 10.11 14.16 -3.09
N ASN A 51 9.99 15.35 -2.50
CA ASN A 51 10.86 15.82 -1.42
C ASN A 51 10.60 15.10 -0.08
N ARG A 52 9.43 14.48 0.08
CA ARG A 52 8.98 13.81 1.31
C ARG A 52 8.81 12.31 1.12
N PHE A 53 8.46 11.89 -0.09
CA PHE A 53 8.22 10.50 -0.43
C PHE A 53 9.24 9.99 -1.43
N GLU A 54 9.88 8.88 -1.10
CA GLU A 54 10.79 8.16 -1.97
C GLU A 54 10.08 6.94 -2.59
N PRO A 55 10.31 6.64 -3.88
CA PRO A 55 9.83 5.40 -4.49
C PRO A 55 10.44 4.19 -3.78
N PHE A 56 9.60 3.21 -3.44
CA PHE A 56 10.06 1.97 -2.83
C PHE A 56 9.96 0.81 -3.82
N LEU A 57 8.77 0.61 -4.39
CA LEU A 57 8.49 -0.47 -5.34
C LEU A 57 7.49 0.01 -6.39
N SER A 58 7.63 -0.50 -7.61
CA SER A 58 6.69 -0.28 -8.69
C SER A 58 6.48 -1.60 -9.42
N PHE A 59 5.23 -1.95 -9.68
CA PHE A 59 4.82 -3.13 -10.43
C PHE A 59 3.85 -2.67 -11.52
N SER A 60 4.09 -3.11 -12.74
CA SER A 60 3.21 -2.83 -13.87
C SER A 60 3.12 -4.11 -14.70
N ASP A 61 1.89 -4.57 -14.88
CA ASP A 61 1.52 -5.63 -15.83
C ASP A 61 0.37 -5.13 -16.72
N LYS A 62 -0.06 -5.94 -17.69
CA LYS A 62 -1.03 -5.56 -18.74
C LYS A 62 -2.36 -5.01 -18.19
N SER A 63 -2.80 -5.47 -17.03
CA SER A 63 -4.09 -5.08 -16.42
C SER A 63 -3.96 -4.34 -15.09
N GLU A 64 -2.77 -4.29 -14.50
CA GLU A 64 -2.56 -3.78 -13.15
C GLU A 64 -1.31 -2.91 -13.04
N ASN A 65 -1.44 -1.76 -12.38
CA ASN A 65 -0.31 -0.92 -11.99
C ASN A 65 -0.36 -0.67 -10.49
N CYS A 66 0.75 -0.94 -9.81
CA CYS A 66 0.93 -0.67 -8.39
C CYS A 66 2.19 0.17 -8.18
N GLN A 67 2.06 1.30 -7.48
CA GLN A 67 3.17 2.15 -7.09
C GLN A 67 3.18 2.29 -5.57
N ILE A 68 4.30 1.96 -4.95
CA ILE A 68 4.53 2.12 -3.51
C ILE A 68 5.56 3.23 -3.30
N MET A 69 5.19 4.18 -2.46
CA MET A 69 6.03 5.29 -2.02
C MET A 69 6.11 5.26 -0.51
N ILE A 70 7.28 5.59 0.05
CA ILE A 70 7.49 5.62 1.49
C ILE A 70 8.05 6.97 1.91
N ARG A 71 7.85 7.29 3.19
CA ARG A 71 8.47 8.44 3.82
C ARG A 71 9.22 7.97 5.05
N LYS A 72 10.48 8.39 5.14
CA LYS A 72 11.37 8.07 6.26
C LYS A 72 11.56 9.25 7.19
N LYS A 73 11.85 8.96 8.46
CA LYS A 73 12.36 9.90 9.45
C LYS A 73 13.37 9.16 10.32
N ASN A 74 14.60 9.66 10.40
CA ASN A 74 15.70 9.02 11.14
C ASN A 74 15.84 7.52 10.78
N ASP A 75 15.84 7.23 9.47
CA ASP A 75 15.93 5.89 8.87
C ASP A 75 14.74 4.94 9.09
N ALA A 76 13.80 5.28 9.98
CA ALA A 76 12.54 4.55 10.12
C ALA A 76 11.52 4.98 9.07
N ILE A 77 10.82 4.03 8.44
CA ILE A 77 9.65 4.34 7.60
C ILE A 77 8.51 4.75 8.54
N ILE A 78 7.96 5.95 8.33
CA ILE A 78 6.88 6.49 9.16
C ILE A 78 5.52 6.55 8.45
N GLU A 79 5.55 6.43 7.13
CA GLU A 79 4.36 6.53 6.28
C GLU A 79 4.61 5.79 4.95
N LEU A 80 3.58 5.11 4.45
CA LEU A 80 3.60 4.33 3.23
C LEU A 80 2.32 4.59 2.45
N VAL A 81 2.47 5.02 1.20
CA VAL A 81 1.37 5.30 0.26
C VAL A 81 1.44 4.32 -0.89
N MET A 82 0.32 3.67 -1.16
CA MET A 82 0.16 2.73 -2.26
C MET A 82 -0.90 3.24 -3.22
N LEU A 83 -0.57 3.24 -4.50
CA LEU A 83 -1.49 3.53 -5.58
C LEU A 83 -1.66 2.26 -6.39
N ILE A 84 -2.88 1.76 -6.50
CA ILE A 84 -3.21 0.55 -7.24
C ILE A 84 -4.25 0.92 -8.29
N HIS A 85 -4.01 0.49 -9.51
CA HIS A 85 -4.92 0.61 -10.63
C HIS A 85 -5.11 -0.74 -11.28
N GLU A 86 -6.33 -1.25 -11.28
CA GLU A 86 -6.69 -2.53 -11.88
C GLU A 86 -7.91 -2.32 -12.78
N ASN A 87 -7.75 -2.49 -14.09
CA ASN A 87 -8.81 -2.28 -15.08
C ASN A 87 -9.48 -0.88 -15.00
N THR A 88 -10.66 -0.77 -14.40
CA THR A 88 -11.40 0.49 -14.18
C THR A 88 -11.32 0.97 -12.73
N HIS A 89 -10.73 0.17 -11.85
CA HIS A 89 -10.65 0.40 -10.42
C HIS A 89 -9.36 1.13 -10.08
N PHE A 90 -9.46 2.05 -9.13
CA PHE A 90 -8.33 2.70 -8.51
C PHE A 90 -8.49 2.61 -7.00
N THR A 91 -7.40 2.30 -6.32
CA THR A 91 -7.34 2.30 -4.86
C THR A 91 -6.07 3.02 -4.43
N VAL A 92 -6.20 3.96 -3.51
CA VAL A 92 -5.09 4.52 -2.74
C VAL A 92 -5.20 4.06 -1.31
N ILE A 93 -4.07 3.62 -0.76
CA ILE A 93 -3.95 3.22 0.64
C ILE A 93 -2.83 4.04 1.26
N ASN A 94 -3.10 4.71 2.38
CA ASN A 94 -2.09 5.37 3.18
C ASN A 94 -2.00 4.69 4.55
N PHE A 95 -0.79 4.29 4.92
CA PHE A 95 -0.46 3.77 6.23
C PHE A 95 0.42 4.79 6.95
N THR A 96 0.12 5.06 8.22
CA THR A 96 1.03 5.82 9.10
C THR A 96 1.39 4.97 10.30
N GLY A 97 2.63 5.08 10.79
CA GLY A 97 3.15 4.21 11.85
C GLY A 97 4.64 3.98 11.69
N THR A 98 5.29 3.41 12.69
CA THR A 98 6.72 3.07 12.57
C THR A 98 6.82 1.70 11.93
N MET A 99 7.33 1.65 10.70
CA MET A 99 7.36 0.44 9.88
C MET A 99 8.81 0.01 9.63
N SER A 100 9.04 -1.30 9.67
CA SER A 100 10.30 -1.90 9.23
C SER A 100 10.30 -2.09 7.71
N SER A 101 11.48 -2.23 7.11
CA SER A 101 11.61 -2.64 5.70
C SER A 101 11.06 -4.04 5.43
N GLU A 102 11.08 -4.91 6.45
CA GLU A 102 10.48 -6.25 6.42
C GLU A 102 8.96 -6.19 6.25
N PHE A 103 8.27 -5.26 6.93
CA PHE A 103 6.84 -5.05 6.74
C PHE A 103 6.52 -4.72 5.29
N ILE A 104 7.27 -3.81 4.67
CA ILE A 104 6.99 -3.40 3.28
C ILE A 104 7.24 -4.58 2.33
N SER A 105 8.29 -5.36 2.58
CA SER A 105 8.61 -6.56 1.79
C SER A 105 7.49 -7.62 1.91
N LYS A 106 7.00 -7.89 3.13
CA LYS A 106 5.88 -8.82 3.36
C LYS A 106 4.60 -8.32 2.71
N LEU A 107 4.29 -7.03 2.83
CA LEU A 107 3.12 -6.43 2.21
C LEU A 107 3.18 -6.48 0.67
N ALA A 108 4.34 -6.18 0.09
CA ALA A 108 4.57 -6.34 -1.35
C ALA A 108 4.46 -7.80 -1.81
N GLY A 109 4.95 -8.75 -1.01
CA GLY A 109 4.83 -10.19 -1.27
C GLY A 109 3.39 -10.70 -1.25
N SER A 110 2.59 -10.29 -0.26
CA SER A 110 1.18 -10.66 -0.13
C SER A 110 0.33 -10.13 -1.29
N MET A 111 0.67 -8.96 -1.84
CA MET A 111 0.02 -8.44 -3.05
C MET A 111 0.34 -9.28 -4.28
N LYS A 112 1.59 -9.72 -4.46
CA LYS A 112 1.96 -10.61 -5.58
C LYS A 112 1.25 -11.97 -5.51
N GLN A 113 1.09 -12.54 -4.31
CA GLN A 113 0.50 -13.87 -4.15
C GLN A 113 -1.02 -13.92 -4.38
N LYS A 114 -1.74 -12.81 -4.20
CA LYS A 114 -3.21 -12.79 -4.38
C LYS A 114 -3.65 -12.91 -5.86
N HIS A 115 -2.70 -12.83 -6.79
CA HIS A 115 -2.94 -12.85 -8.24
C HIS A 115 -2.23 -14.00 -8.97
N SER A 116 -1.77 -15.03 -8.24
CA SER A 116 -1.28 -16.30 -8.81
C SER A 116 -2.25 -17.43 -8.54
#